data_AF-A0A2E3ULA1-F1
#
_entry.id   AF-A0A2E3ULA1-F1
#
_cell.length_a   1.000
_cell.length_b   1.000
_cell.length_c   1.000
_cell.angle_alpha   90.00
_cell.angle_beta   90.00
_cell.angle_gamma   90.00
#
_symmetry.space_group_name_H-M   'P 1'
#
loop_
_entity.id
_entity.type
_entity.pdbx_description
1 polymer ?
#
loop_
_entity_poly.entity_id
_entity_poly.type
_entity_poly.pdbx_seq_one_letter_code
_entity_poly.pdbx_strand_id
1 'polypeptide(L)' 'MTPWHHLDTDQQLRLREDYNRDPDCLTGTCSLEAKTAHFTEWLAARGISFSERDLHPRREA' A
#
# COMPACT_ATOMS: atom_id res chain seq x y z
N MET A 1 2.19 -1.57 -14.94
CA MET A 1 2.13 -1.12 -13.54
C MET A 1 3.53 -1.15 -12.96
N THR A 2 3.87 -0.17 -12.13
CA THR A 2 5.18 -0.08 -11.46
C THR A 2 5.13 -0.84 -10.14
N PRO A 3 6.04 -1.78 -9.88
CA PRO A 3 6.05 -2.50 -8.60
C PRO A 3 6.48 -1.58 -7.45
N TRP A 4 5.82 -1.73 -6.29
CA TRP A 4 6.07 -0.93 -5.10
C TRP A 4 7.55 -0.91 -4.68
N HIS A 5 8.23 -2.06 -4.72
CA HIS A 5 9.66 -2.16 -4.40
C HIS A 5 10.59 -1.37 -5.33
N HIS A 6 10.12 -0.98 -6.52
CA HIS A 6 10.90 -0.18 -7.46
C HIS A 6 10.71 1.33 -7.25
N LEU A 7 9.77 1.73 -6.38
CA LEU A 7 9.61 3.11 -5.96
C LEU A 7 10.69 3.47 -4.94
N ASP A 8 11.26 4.66 -5.08
CA ASP A 8 12.14 5.24 -4.07
C ASP A 8 11.43 5.37 -2.72
N THR A 9 12.22 5.33 -1.65
CA THR A 9 11.73 5.45 -0.27
C THR A 9 10.90 6.73 -0.05
N ASP A 10 11.27 7.84 -0.71
CA ASP A 10 10.51 9.11 -0.65
C ASP A 10 9.13 8.99 -1.31
N GLN A 11 9.05 8.31 -2.45
CA GLN A 11 7.78 8.08 -3.14
C GLN A 11 6.87 7.15 -2.33
N GLN A 12 7.44 6.08 -1.77
CA GLN A 12 6.72 5.18 -0.86
C GLN A 12 6.18 5.93 0.36
N LEU A 13 6.99 6.82 0.95
CA LEU A 13 6.58 7.62 2.11
C LEU A 13 5.43 8.57 1.75
N ARG A 14 5.56 9.32 0.65
CA ARG A 14 4.50 10.22 0.17
C ARG A 14 3.18 9.50 -0.05
N LEU A 15 3.21 8.32 -0.68
CA LEU A 15 2.01 7.54 -0.95
C LEU A 15 1.33 7.06 0.35
N ARG A 16 2.12 6.68 1.36
CA ARG A 16 1.59 6.31 2.69
C ARG A 16 1.01 7.51 3.41
N GLU A 17 1.62 8.68 3.30
CA GLU A 17 1.09 9.92 3.90
C GLU A 17 -0.20 10.37 3.22
N ASP A 18 -0.27 10.31 1.89
CA ASP A 18 -1.46 10.64 1.11
C ASP A 18 -2.63 9.71 1.45
N TYR A 19 -2.34 8.40 1.54
CA TYR A 19 -3.33 7.41 1.98
C TYR A 19 -3.78 7.61 3.44
N ASN A 20 -2.88 8.00 4.35
CA ASN A 20 -3.24 8.29 5.76
C ASN A 20 -4.09 9.56 5.91
N ARG A 21 -4.02 10.50 4.96
CA ARG A 21 -4.89 11.68 4.94
C ARG A 21 -6.28 11.38 4.39
N ASP A 22 -6.45 10.23 3.75
CA ASP A 22 -7.72 9.80 3.19
C ASP A 22 -8.69 9.37 4.32
N PRO A 23 -9.80 10.10 4.54
CA PRO A 23 -10.71 9.86 5.66
C PRO A 23 -11.62 8.64 5.46
N ASP A 24 -11.57 7.99 4.29
CA ASP A 24 -12.48 6.88 3.93
C ASP A 24 -12.14 5.57 4.67
N CYS A 25 -10.98 5.50 5.31
CA CYS A 25 -10.44 4.30 5.98
C CYS A 25 -11.10 3.98 7.35
N LEU A 26 -12.26 4.56 7.69
CA LEU A 26 -12.85 4.50 9.04
C LEU A 26 -14.22 3.81 9.17
N THR A 27 -14.66 2.99 8.21
CA THR A 27 -15.98 2.34 8.31
C THR A 27 -15.92 0.80 8.44
N GLY A 28 -15.48 0.33 9.61
CA GLY A 28 -16.14 -0.84 10.23
C GLY A 28 -15.51 -2.24 10.10
N THR A 29 -14.45 -2.45 9.32
CA THR A 29 -13.77 -3.76 9.26
C THR A 29 -12.28 -3.63 9.59
N CYS A 30 -11.93 -3.75 10.88
CA CYS A 30 -10.57 -3.66 11.42
C CYS A 30 -9.65 -4.85 11.08
N SER A 31 -9.81 -5.49 9.92
CA SER A 31 -8.88 -6.54 9.50
C SER A 31 -7.72 -5.91 8.73
N LEU A 32 -6.50 -6.31 9.06
CA LEU A 32 -5.29 -5.88 8.37
C LEU A 32 -5.38 -6.20 6.86
N GLU A 33 -5.94 -7.35 6.51
CA GLU A 33 -6.19 -7.76 5.12
C GLU A 33 -7.10 -6.76 4.38
N ALA A 34 -8.16 -6.26 5.01
CA ALA A 34 -9.08 -5.29 4.40
C ALA A 34 -8.37 -3.95 4.15
N LYS A 35 -7.52 -3.51 5.10
CA LYS A 35 -6.67 -2.32 4.91
C LYS A 35 -5.65 -2.51 3.80
N THR A 36 -5.04 -3.68 3.71
CA THR A 36 -4.07 -4.01 2.67
C THR A 36 -4.73 -4.07 1.29
N ALA A 37 -5.91 -4.67 1.18
CA ALA A 37 -6.69 -4.74 -0.05
C ALA A 37 -7.08 -3.33 -0.52
N HIS A 38 -7.63 -2.50 0.37
CA HIS A 38 -7.99 -1.13 0.05
C HIS A 38 -6.78 -0.29 -0.38
N PHE A 39 -5.65 -0.41 0.33
CA PHE A 39 -4.40 0.25 -0.06
C PHE A 39 -3.88 -0.24 -1.42
N THR A 40 -4.00 -1.55 -1.70
CA THR A 40 -3.63 -2.14 -2.98
C THR A 40 -4.49 -1.59 -4.12
N GLU A 41 -5.81 -1.52 -3.95
CA GLU A 41 -6.72 -0.95 -4.94
C GLU A 41 -6.44 0.55 -5.17
N TRP A 42 -6.20 1.29 -4.09
CA TRP A 42 -5.83 2.71 -4.14
C TRP A 42 -4.52 2.95 -4.91
N LEU A 43 -3.53 2.06 -4.73
CA LEU A 43 -2.27 2.08 -5.49
C LEU A 43 -2.46 1.64 -6.95
N ALA A 44 -3.31 0.64 -7.19
CA ALA A 44 -3.60 0.13 -8.53
C ALA A 44 -4.22 1.21 -9.43
N ALA A 45 -5.11 2.05 -8.88
CA ALA A 45 -5.67 3.21 -9.57
C ALA A 45 -4.59 4.23 -10.00
N ARG A 46 -3.44 4.25 -9.31
CA ARG A 46 -2.28 5.10 -9.62
C ARG A 46 -1.23 4.38 -10.47
N GLY A 47 -1.53 3.18 -10.95
CA GLY A 47 -0.64 2.37 -11.78
C GLY A 47 0.47 1.66 -11.01
N ILE A 48 0.36 1.56 -9.68
CA ILE A 48 1.34 0.92 -8.81
C ILE A 48 0.83 -0.45 -8.39
N SER A 49 1.68 -1.47 -8.50
CA SER A 49 1.40 -2.82 -8.02
C SER A 49 1.96 -2.98 -6.60
N PHE A 50 1.08 -3.31 -5.66
CA PHE A 50 1.43 -3.62 -4.27
C PHE A 50 0.70 -4.88 -3.84
N SER A 51 1.34 -5.69 -3.00
CA SER A 51 0.79 -6.96 -2.54
C SER A 51 1.24 -7.22 -1.11
N GLU A 52 0.61 -8.20 -0.43
CA GLU A 52 1.06 -8.65 0.90
C GLU A 52 2.52 -9.13 0.92
N ARG A 53 3.05 -9.58 -0.23
CA ARG A 53 4.47 -9.92 -0.38
C ARG A 53 5.38 -8.71 -0.22
N ASP A 54 4.90 -7.51 -0.55
CA ASP A 54 5.65 -6.27 -0.35
C ASP A 54 5.66 -5.82 1.13
N LEU A 55 4.70 -6.28 1.95
CA LEU A 55 4.65 -6.04 3.41
C LEU A 55 5.64 -6.91 4.18
N HIS A 56 5.83 -8.14 3.71
CA HIS A 56 6.84 -9.04 4.22
C HIS A 56 7.97 -9.11 3.21
N PRO A 57 8.94 -8.17 3.21
CA PRO A 57 10.19 -8.42 2.54
C PRO A 57 10.78 -9.63 3.23
N ARG A 58 10.54 -10.82 2.67
CA ARG A 58 11.23 -12.02 3.07
C ARG A 58 12.69 -11.66 2.93
N ARG A 59 13.38 -11.56 4.07
CA ARG A 59 14.84 -11.50 4.11
C ARG A 59 15.26 -12.86 3.60
N GLU A 60 15.33 -12.99 2.28
CA GLU A 60 16.05 -14.06 1.62
C GLU A 60 17.50 -13.89 2.10
N ALA A 61 17.92 -14.80 2.98
CA ALA A 61 19.29 -14.96 3.45
C ALA A 61 19.80 -16.30 2.93
#